data_AF-A0A0T7A0N5-F1
#
_entry.id   AF-A0A0T7A0N5-F1
#
_cell.length_a   1.000
_cell.length_b   1.000
_cell.length_c   1.000
_cell.angle_alpha   90.00
_cell.angle_beta   90.00
_cell.angle_gamma   90.00
#
_symmetry.space_group_name_H-M   'P 1'
#
loop_
_entity.id
_entity.type
_entity.pdbx_description
1 polymer ?
#
loop_
_entity_poly.entity_id
_entity_poly.type
_entity_poly.pdbx_seq_one_letter_code
_entity_poly.pdbx_strand_id
1 'polypeptide(L)'
;MGLCALQWTVPIAAQAAAPLNLDERFDFLSKRGNSTCSAAFTESIARMPVTARLQGSCCAPMDRHRYSEQVDALRKYAAILEIPSDPYDIAAGIAQKLMLLYDLALSPDEQRAYQYAMDNSDEKGPCCCQCWRWRVYGGLGKLLIREHRFTGEQLADVWNLSSGCGGGAEHHHG
;
A
#
# COMPACT_ATOMS: atom_id res chain seq x y z
N MET A 1 -35.85 -50.03 -21.20
CA MET A 1 -34.59 -49.94 -20.42
C MET A 1 -33.64 -49.05 -21.17
N GLY A 2 -33.27 -47.90 -20.60
CA GLY A 2 -32.34 -46.95 -21.22
C GLY A 2 -32.32 -45.67 -20.40
N LEU A 3 -31.47 -45.62 -19.36
CA LEU A 3 -31.27 -44.45 -18.51
C LEU A 3 -30.44 -43.40 -19.28
N CYS A 4 -31.02 -42.23 -19.53
CA CYS A 4 -30.28 -41.05 -19.98
C CYS A 4 -29.72 -40.35 -18.75
N ALA A 5 -28.41 -40.49 -18.51
CA ALA A 5 -27.71 -39.81 -17.43
C ALA A 5 -27.51 -38.32 -17.79
N LEU A 6 -28.12 -37.43 -17.00
CA LEU A 6 -27.88 -36.00 -17.05
C LEU A 6 -26.51 -35.71 -16.42
N GLN A 7 -25.51 -35.35 -17.23
CA GLN A 7 -24.23 -34.86 -16.73
C GLN A 7 -24.36 -33.38 -16.39
N TRP A 8 -24.32 -33.08 -15.10
CA TRP A 8 -24.22 -31.71 -14.59
C TRP A 8 -22.74 -31.36 -14.50
N THR A 9 -22.27 -30.46 -15.36
CA THR A 9 -20.94 -29.86 -15.20
C THR A 9 -21.02 -28.81 -14.09
N VAL A 10 -20.41 -29.13 -12.96
CA VAL A 10 -20.19 -28.18 -11.86
C VAL A 10 -19.14 -27.15 -12.32
N PRO A 11 -19.38 -25.83 -12.20
CA PRO A 11 -18.34 -24.86 -12.49
C PRO A 11 -17.26 -24.98 -11.41
N ILE A 12 -16.00 -25.10 -11.83
CA ILE A 12 -14.85 -24.99 -10.93
C ILE A 12 -14.83 -23.53 -10.46
N ALA A 13 -15.37 -23.28 -9.27
CA ALA A 13 -15.17 -22.02 -8.58
C ALA A 13 -13.66 -21.87 -8.35
N ALA A 14 -13.07 -20.78 -8.85
CA ALA A 14 -11.72 -20.41 -8.50
C ALA A 14 -11.63 -20.34 -6.98
N GLN A 15 -10.90 -21.28 -6.38
CA GLN A 15 -10.63 -21.29 -4.95
C GLN A 15 -9.86 -20.00 -4.65
N ALA A 16 -10.52 -19.00 -4.08
CA ALA A 16 -9.81 -17.92 -3.41
C ALA A 16 -8.94 -18.60 -2.35
N ALA A 17 -7.62 -18.50 -2.49
CA ALA A 17 -6.69 -18.99 -1.48
C ALA A 17 -7.15 -18.41 -0.13
N ALA A 18 -7.33 -19.28 0.87
CA ALA A 18 -7.64 -18.83 2.22
C ALA A 18 -6.61 -17.75 2.61
N PRO A 19 -7.03 -16.66 3.27
CA PRO A 19 -6.10 -15.61 3.65
C PRO A 19 -5.01 -16.25 4.49
N LEU A 20 -3.78 -16.23 3.97
CA LEU A 20 -2.57 -16.67 4.68
C LEU A 20 -2.59 -16.01 6.07
N ASN A 21 -2.23 -16.77 7.10
CA ASN A 21 -2.08 -16.18 8.42
C ASN A 21 -0.96 -15.12 8.40
N LEU A 22 -0.89 -14.24 9.41
CA LEU A 22 0.08 -13.12 9.39
C LEU A 22 1.53 -13.58 9.26
N ASP A 23 1.90 -14.74 9.83
CA ASP A 23 3.25 -15.29 9.73
C ASP A 23 3.55 -15.74 8.31
N GLU A 24 2.65 -16.48 7.68
CA GLU A 24 2.79 -16.91 6.28
C GLU A 24 2.87 -15.73 5.31
N ARG A 25 2.09 -14.67 5.56
CA ARG A 25 2.15 -13.43 4.77
C ARG A 25 3.49 -12.73 4.94
N PHE A 26 3.95 -12.57 6.18
CA PHE A 26 5.27 -11.98 6.44
C PHE A 26 6.38 -12.76 5.75
N ASP A 27 6.36 -14.09 5.88
CA ASP A 27 7.35 -14.98 5.28
C ASP A 27 7.38 -14.88 3.76
N PHE A 28 6.20 -14.76 3.14
CA PHE A 28 6.09 -14.55 1.71
C PHE A 28 6.66 -13.18 1.29
N LEU A 29 6.19 -12.10 1.93
CA LEU A 29 6.53 -10.72 1.54
C LEU A 29 8.00 -10.38 1.80
N SER A 30 8.58 -10.88 2.89
CA SER A 30 9.98 -10.65 3.26
C SER A 30 10.97 -11.34 2.30
N LYS A 31 10.56 -12.44 1.66
CA LYS A 31 11.43 -13.26 0.79
C LYS A 31 11.18 -13.05 -0.70
N ARG A 32 10.01 -12.54 -1.10
CA ARG A 32 9.56 -12.49 -2.51
C ARG A 32 9.18 -11.10 -2.99
N GLY A 33 9.74 -10.05 -2.38
CA GLY A 33 9.47 -8.67 -2.75
C GLY A 33 9.89 -8.35 -4.19
N ASN A 34 9.11 -7.50 -4.84
CA ASN A 34 9.39 -6.91 -6.15
C ASN A 34 9.43 -5.36 -6.12
N SER A 35 9.25 -4.77 -4.94
CA SER A 35 9.03 -3.33 -4.73
C SER A 35 10.31 -2.48 -4.70
N THR A 36 11.20 -2.65 -5.66
CA THR A 36 12.46 -1.88 -5.69
C THR A 36 12.20 -0.38 -5.89
N CYS A 37 12.84 0.49 -5.10
CA CYS A 37 12.86 1.93 -5.35
C CYS A 37 13.77 2.26 -6.54
N SER A 38 13.29 2.06 -7.77
CA SER A 38 13.98 2.43 -9.01
C SER A 38 13.07 3.16 -9.99
N ALA A 39 13.66 3.96 -10.87
CA ALA A 39 12.93 4.62 -11.97
C ALA A 39 12.27 3.58 -12.88
N ALA A 40 13.00 2.53 -13.26
CA ALA A 40 12.49 1.45 -14.10
C ALA A 40 11.26 0.76 -13.48
N PHE A 41 11.28 0.49 -12.17
CA PHE A 41 10.12 -0.09 -11.50
C PHE A 41 8.95 0.90 -11.48
N THR A 42 9.21 2.16 -11.17
CA THR A 42 8.21 3.24 -11.19
C THR A 42 7.50 3.33 -12.53
N GLU A 43 8.24 3.30 -13.64
CA GLU A 43 7.70 3.31 -14.99
C GLU A 43 6.94 2.02 -15.35
N SER A 44 7.36 0.87 -14.80
CA SER A 44 6.71 -0.40 -15.06
C SER A 44 5.29 -0.47 -14.50
N ILE A 45 5.00 0.23 -13.39
CA ILE A 45 3.69 0.21 -12.70
C ILE A 45 2.56 0.61 -13.64
N ALA A 46 2.77 1.60 -14.51
CA ALA A 46 1.76 2.05 -15.47
C ALA A 46 1.34 0.98 -16.49
N ARG A 47 2.17 -0.06 -16.69
CA ARG A 47 1.93 -1.16 -17.63
C ARG A 47 1.53 -2.47 -16.95
N MET A 48 1.54 -2.52 -15.61
CA MET A 48 1.16 -3.71 -14.87
C MET A 48 -0.36 -3.96 -15.01
N PRO A 49 -0.80 -5.24 -15.08
CA PRO A 49 -2.21 -5.56 -14.87
C PRO A 49 -2.71 -4.97 -13.55
N VAL A 50 -3.92 -4.43 -13.53
CA VAL A 50 -4.46 -3.74 -12.33
C VAL A 50 -4.52 -4.62 -11.07
N THR A 51 -4.59 -5.95 -11.26
CA THR A 51 -4.58 -6.96 -10.19
C THR A 51 -3.19 -7.43 -9.78
N ALA A 52 -2.13 -7.00 -10.48
CA ALA A 52 -0.76 -7.30 -10.09
C ALA A 52 -0.44 -6.70 -8.72
N ARG A 53 0.58 -7.25 -8.05
CA ARG A 53 0.93 -6.91 -6.67
C ARG A 53 2.32 -6.31 -6.58
N LEU A 54 2.42 -5.16 -5.93
CA LEU A 54 3.67 -4.51 -5.53
C LEU A 54 3.95 -4.97 -4.11
N GLN A 55 4.95 -5.84 -3.95
CA GLN A 55 5.15 -6.64 -2.74
C GLN A 55 6.52 -6.43 -2.11
N GLY A 56 6.57 -6.53 -0.79
CA GLY A 56 7.79 -6.46 0.03
C GLY A 56 8.27 -5.03 0.32
N SER A 57 9.37 -4.95 1.07
CA SER A 57 10.00 -3.69 1.44
C SER A 57 10.93 -3.16 0.34
N CYS A 58 11.13 -1.85 0.31
CA CYS A 58 11.91 -1.19 -0.75
C CYS A 58 13.34 -0.79 -0.35
N CYS A 59 13.65 -0.66 0.95
CA CYS A 59 14.92 -0.07 1.41
C CYS A 59 15.68 -0.94 2.43
N ALA A 60 14.99 -1.50 3.43
CA ALA A 60 15.53 -2.36 4.46
C ALA A 60 14.73 -3.67 4.56
N PRO A 61 15.27 -4.75 5.15
CA PRO A 61 14.50 -5.96 5.40
C PRO A 61 13.25 -5.69 6.24
N MET A 62 12.17 -6.44 5.99
CA MET A 62 10.96 -6.35 6.81
C MET A 62 11.23 -6.82 8.24
N ASP A 63 10.64 -6.13 9.21
CA ASP A 63 10.62 -6.57 10.62
C ASP A 63 9.27 -7.20 10.97
N ARG A 64 9.30 -8.37 11.60
CA ARG A 64 8.09 -9.16 11.86
C ARG A 64 7.19 -8.50 12.90
N HIS A 65 7.77 -7.89 13.94
CA HIS A 65 6.98 -7.27 15.00
C HIS A 65 6.27 -6.02 14.47
N ARG A 66 7.03 -5.11 13.83
CA ARG A 66 6.51 -3.92 13.17
C ARG A 66 5.46 -4.26 12.11
N TYR A 67 5.67 -5.30 11.30
CA TYR A 67 4.69 -5.74 10.31
C TYR A 67 3.32 -6.05 10.94
N SER A 68 3.29 -6.80 12.05
CA SER A 68 2.02 -7.09 12.72
C SER A 68 1.34 -5.85 13.28
N GLU A 69 2.10 -4.93 13.87
CA GLU A 69 1.56 -3.68 14.42
C GLU A 69 0.98 -2.80 13.31
N GLN A 70 1.69 -2.66 12.19
CA GLN A 70 1.22 -1.89 11.05
C GLN A 70 -0.09 -2.47 10.48
N VAL A 71 -0.15 -3.78 10.24
CA VAL A 71 -1.36 -4.43 9.69
C VAL A 71 -2.54 -4.32 10.65
N ASP A 72 -2.32 -4.43 11.96
CA ASP A 72 -3.40 -4.27 12.94
C ASP A 72 -3.85 -2.81 13.04
N ALA A 73 -2.93 -1.86 13.16
CA ALA A 73 -3.23 -0.44 13.30
C ALA A 73 -3.94 0.14 12.06
N LEU A 74 -3.60 -0.32 10.86
CA LEU A 74 -4.26 0.11 9.60
C LEU A 74 -5.74 -0.28 9.53
N ARG A 75 -6.23 -1.21 10.37
CA ARG A 75 -7.65 -1.56 10.44
C ARG A 75 -8.55 -0.37 10.77
N LYS A 76 -8.03 0.63 11.49
CA LYS A 76 -8.77 1.87 11.78
C LYS A 76 -9.16 2.65 10.52
N TYR A 77 -8.48 2.41 9.40
CA TYR A 77 -8.72 3.04 8.11
C TYR A 77 -9.41 2.13 7.09
N ALA A 78 -9.90 0.94 7.49
CA ALA A 78 -10.44 -0.07 6.57
C ALA A 78 -11.66 0.37 5.75
N ALA A 79 -12.33 1.47 6.13
CA ALA A 79 -13.43 2.05 5.37
C ALA A 79 -12.98 2.81 4.11
N ILE A 80 -11.68 3.12 3.97
CA ILE A 80 -11.11 3.84 2.83
C ILE A 80 -10.31 2.84 1.98
N LEU A 81 -10.90 2.43 0.85
CA LEU A 81 -10.37 1.33 0.02
C LEU A 81 -9.01 1.66 -0.62
N GLU A 82 -8.69 2.95 -0.76
CA GLU A 82 -7.43 3.44 -1.30
C GLU A 82 -6.26 3.31 -0.32
N ILE A 83 -6.52 3.15 0.99
CA ILE A 83 -5.48 2.86 1.98
C ILE A 83 -5.24 1.35 1.98
N PRO A 84 -4.07 0.85 1.51
CA PRO A 84 -3.81 -0.58 1.51
C PRO A 84 -3.83 -1.11 2.95
N SER A 85 -4.60 -2.17 3.19
CA SER A 85 -4.65 -2.84 4.51
C SER A 85 -3.36 -3.58 4.87
N ASP A 86 -2.47 -3.80 3.89
CA ASP A 86 -1.12 -4.31 4.08
C ASP A 86 -0.14 -3.34 3.43
N PRO A 87 0.76 -2.71 4.19
CA PRO A 87 1.66 -1.70 3.65
C PRO A 87 2.73 -2.30 2.73
N TYR A 88 2.94 -3.62 2.77
CA TYR A 88 3.91 -4.34 1.93
C TYR A 88 3.24 -5.12 0.81
N ASP A 89 1.93 -4.99 0.58
CA ASP A 89 1.21 -5.71 -0.48
C ASP A 89 0.11 -4.84 -1.13
N ILE A 90 0.49 -4.14 -2.21
CA ILE A 90 -0.32 -3.10 -2.84
C ILE A 90 -0.78 -3.55 -4.23
N ALA A 91 -2.07 -3.36 -4.54
CA ALA A 91 -2.57 -3.61 -5.90
C ALA A 91 -2.03 -2.56 -6.88
N ALA A 92 -1.57 -3.00 -8.05
CA ALA A 92 -1.07 -2.10 -9.09
C ALA A 92 -2.12 -1.08 -9.53
N GLY A 93 -3.41 -1.46 -9.59
CA GLY A 93 -4.49 -0.51 -9.91
C GLY A 93 -4.64 0.62 -8.89
N ILE A 94 -4.44 0.33 -7.59
CA ILE A 94 -4.42 1.36 -6.54
C ILE A 94 -3.21 2.26 -6.73
N ALA A 95 -2.02 1.68 -6.94
CA ALA A 95 -0.80 2.46 -7.18
C ALA A 95 -0.94 3.38 -8.40
N GLN A 96 -1.48 2.87 -9.51
CA GLN A 96 -1.75 3.65 -10.73
C GLN A 96 -2.70 4.81 -10.46
N LYS A 97 -3.85 4.56 -9.80
CA LYS A 97 -4.81 5.61 -9.42
C LYS A 97 -4.13 6.71 -8.61
N LEU A 98 -3.39 6.33 -7.58
CA LEU A 98 -2.81 7.28 -6.64
C LEU A 98 -1.65 8.06 -7.26
N MET A 99 -0.82 7.44 -8.11
CA MET A 99 0.24 8.15 -8.82
C MET A 99 -0.29 9.28 -9.71
N LEU A 100 -1.48 9.13 -10.31
CA LEU A 100 -2.12 10.21 -11.08
C LEU A 100 -2.51 11.42 -10.21
N LEU A 101 -2.81 11.18 -8.93
CA LEU A 101 -3.18 12.23 -7.99
C LEU A 101 -1.97 12.93 -7.38
N TYR A 102 -0.75 12.41 -7.60
CA TYR A 102 0.46 13.01 -7.02
C TYR A 102 0.68 14.46 -7.47
N ASP A 103 0.36 14.80 -8.72
CA ASP A 103 0.53 16.16 -9.26
C ASP A 103 -0.70 17.05 -9.09
N LEU A 104 -1.74 16.54 -8.43
CA LEU A 104 -2.98 17.27 -8.17
C LEU A 104 -2.69 18.53 -7.34
N ALA A 105 -3.09 19.70 -7.84
CA ALA A 105 -2.98 20.95 -7.09
C ALA A 105 -3.93 20.91 -5.88
N LEU A 106 -3.44 21.30 -4.71
CA LEU A 106 -4.20 21.46 -3.47
C LEU A 106 -4.61 22.93 -3.30
N SER A 107 -5.74 23.17 -2.63
CA SER A 107 -6.04 24.52 -2.14
C SER A 107 -5.02 24.96 -1.08
N PRO A 108 -4.91 26.26 -0.74
CA PRO A 108 -3.97 26.71 0.30
C PRO A 108 -4.17 26.01 1.64
N ASP A 109 -5.40 25.68 2.01
CA ASP A 109 -5.72 25.02 3.28
C ASP A 109 -5.35 23.54 3.24
N GLU A 110 -5.67 22.86 2.14
CA GLU A 110 -5.28 21.47 1.89
C GLU A 110 -3.75 21.33 1.84
N GLN A 111 -3.05 22.29 1.23
CA GLN A 111 -1.60 22.31 1.15
C GLN A 111 -0.96 22.46 2.54
N ARG A 112 -1.58 23.21 3.47
CA ARG A 112 -1.09 23.30 4.85
C ARG A 112 -1.19 21.96 5.58
N ALA A 113 -2.31 21.24 5.42
CA ALA A 113 -2.44 19.89 5.98
C ALA A 113 -1.42 18.91 5.39
N TYR A 114 -1.22 18.96 4.07
CA TYR A 114 -0.23 18.12 3.38
C TYR A 114 1.20 18.43 3.86
N GLN A 115 1.56 19.71 3.94
CA GLN A 115 2.88 20.14 4.41
C GLN A 115 3.12 19.75 5.87
N TYR A 116 2.11 19.87 6.74
CA TYR A 116 2.22 19.38 8.10
C TYR A 116 2.61 17.90 8.13
N ALA A 117 1.96 17.05 7.32
CA ALA A 117 2.31 15.63 7.28
C ALA A 117 3.72 15.38 6.74
N MET A 118 4.17 16.17 5.76
CA MET A 118 5.54 16.13 5.26
C MET A 118 6.55 16.44 6.37
N ASP A 119 6.26 17.42 7.22
CA ASP A 119 7.17 17.86 8.26
C ASP A 119 7.16 16.95 9.50
N ASN A 120 6.05 16.24 9.75
CA ASN A 120 5.80 15.53 11.01
C ASN A 120 5.71 14.01 10.90
N SER A 121 5.67 13.43 9.71
CA SER A 121 5.83 11.97 9.53
C SER A 121 7.25 11.53 9.86
N ASP A 122 7.41 10.23 10.15
CA ASP A 122 8.69 9.64 10.59
C ASP A 122 9.77 9.78 9.52
N GLU A 123 9.37 9.65 8.25
CA GLU A 123 10.25 9.72 7.08
C GLU A 123 10.36 11.13 6.48
N LYS A 124 9.81 12.15 7.15
CA LYS A 124 9.67 13.51 6.62
C LYS A 124 9.04 13.54 5.21
N GLY A 125 8.00 12.73 5.05
CA GLY A 125 7.27 12.54 3.81
C GLY A 125 6.55 11.19 3.75
N PRO A 126 5.91 10.87 2.62
CA PRO A 126 5.18 9.63 2.42
C PRO A 126 6.05 8.36 2.40
N CYS A 127 7.38 8.50 2.29
CA CYS A 127 8.34 7.40 2.22
C CYS A 127 9.76 7.93 2.46
N CYS A 128 10.68 7.09 2.92
CA CYS A 128 12.11 7.40 3.08
C CYS A 128 12.84 7.80 1.76
N CYS A 129 12.28 7.51 0.59
CA CYS A 129 12.90 7.80 -0.71
C CYS A 129 11.86 8.33 -1.68
N GLN A 130 12.24 9.28 -2.55
CA GLN A 130 11.38 9.83 -3.61
C GLN A 130 11.20 8.86 -4.81
N CYS A 131 10.84 7.61 -4.52
CA CYS A 131 10.61 6.56 -5.50
C CYS A 131 9.10 6.40 -5.82
N TRP A 132 8.70 5.33 -6.51
CA TRP A 132 7.29 5.07 -6.82
C TRP A 132 6.37 5.17 -5.59
N ARG A 133 6.83 4.68 -4.43
CA ARG A 133 6.04 4.67 -3.19
C ARG A 133 5.76 6.08 -2.69
N TRP A 134 6.73 6.98 -2.79
CA TRP A 134 6.52 8.41 -2.52
C TRP A 134 5.41 9.00 -3.39
N ARG A 135 5.40 8.68 -4.69
CA ARG A 135 4.36 9.16 -5.61
C ARG A 135 2.98 8.59 -5.26
N VAL A 136 2.91 7.28 -4.99
CA VAL A 136 1.67 6.61 -4.57
C VAL A 136 1.12 7.21 -3.28
N TYR A 137 1.92 7.27 -2.21
CA TYR A 137 1.44 7.71 -0.91
C TYR A 137 1.31 9.24 -0.81
N GLY A 138 2.07 10.01 -1.59
CA GLY A 138 1.83 11.44 -1.76
C GLY A 138 0.49 11.70 -2.46
N GLY A 139 0.17 10.95 -3.51
CA GLY A 139 -1.15 11.00 -4.15
C GLY A 139 -2.29 10.54 -3.25
N LEU A 140 -2.06 9.49 -2.45
CA LEU A 140 -2.98 9.08 -1.37
C LEU A 140 -3.24 10.23 -0.40
N GLY A 141 -2.19 10.92 0.04
CA GLY A 141 -2.37 12.05 0.96
C GLY A 141 -3.23 13.16 0.39
N LYS A 142 -3.08 13.46 -0.90
CA LYS A 142 -3.91 14.45 -1.60
C LYS A 142 -5.37 14.02 -1.69
N LEU A 143 -5.62 12.74 -1.98
CA LEU A 143 -6.96 12.15 -1.96
C LEU A 143 -7.59 12.23 -0.56
N LEU A 144 -6.86 11.82 0.47
CA LEU A 144 -7.35 11.77 1.86
C LEU A 144 -7.71 13.17 2.39
N ILE A 145 -6.88 14.17 2.11
CA ILE A 145 -7.17 15.55 2.51
C ILE A 145 -8.43 16.07 1.79
N ARG A 146 -8.54 15.84 0.48
CA ARG A 146 -9.61 16.44 -0.32
C ARG A 146 -10.95 15.76 -0.15
N GLU A 147 -10.96 14.43 -0.22
CA GLU A 147 -12.17 13.62 -0.28
C GLU A 147 -12.61 13.14 1.11
N HIS A 148 -11.65 12.91 2.02
CA HIS A 148 -11.92 12.42 3.38
C HIS A 148 -11.67 13.46 4.47
N ARG A 149 -11.29 14.70 4.10
CA ARG A 149 -11.07 15.83 5.02
C ARG A 149 -10.03 15.54 6.11
N PHE A 150 -9.01 14.76 5.77
CA PHE A 150 -7.92 14.45 6.69
C PHE A 150 -7.18 15.72 7.13
N THR A 151 -6.87 15.82 8.42
CA THR A 151 -5.90 16.78 8.94
C THR A 151 -4.47 16.34 8.63
N GLY A 152 -3.49 17.21 8.87
CA GLY A 152 -2.08 16.86 8.72
C GLY A 152 -1.66 15.71 9.64
N GLU A 153 -2.17 15.66 10.87
CA GLU A 153 -1.90 14.60 11.85
C GLU A 153 -2.45 13.26 11.38
N GLN A 154 -3.69 13.24 10.87
CA GLN A 154 -4.28 12.02 10.34
C GLN A 154 -3.53 11.50 9.12
N LEU A 155 -3.03 12.41 8.27
CA LEU A 155 -2.22 12.02 7.13
C LEU A 155 -0.83 11.51 7.55
N ALA A 156 -0.16 12.17 8.49
CA ALA A 156 1.12 11.71 9.02
C ALA A 156 0.99 10.30 9.61
N ASP A 157 -0.07 10.04 10.37
CA ASP A 157 -0.36 8.73 10.93
C ASP A 157 -0.55 7.66 9.84
N VAL A 158 -1.31 7.94 8.77
CA VAL A 158 -1.43 7.02 7.64
C VAL A 158 -0.07 6.72 7.01
N TRP A 159 0.76 7.73 6.77
CA TRP A 159 2.09 7.53 6.19
C TRP A 159 3.01 6.72 7.09
N ASN A 160 3.01 6.98 8.40
CA ASN A 160 3.81 6.23 9.36
C ASN A 160 3.39 4.75 9.41
N LEU A 161 2.08 4.49 9.54
CA LEU A 161 1.54 3.13 9.53
C LEU A 161 1.77 2.43 8.18
N SER A 162 1.74 3.19 7.08
CA SER A 162 1.90 2.66 5.74
C SER A 162 3.35 2.57 5.27
N SER A 163 4.32 2.94 6.10
CA SER A 163 5.74 2.92 5.72
C SER A 163 6.15 1.50 5.37
N GLY A 164 6.44 1.30 4.07
CA GLY A 164 6.94 0.06 3.49
C GLY A 164 8.45 0.07 3.27
N CYS A 165 9.18 0.99 3.89
CA CYS A 165 10.64 1.09 3.77
C CYS A 165 11.35 -0.15 4.36
N GLY A 166 10.72 -0.84 5.32
CA GLY A 166 11.32 -1.90 6.12
C GLY A 166 12.05 -1.34 7.35
N GLY A 167 12.80 -2.20 8.04
CA GLY A 167 13.51 -1.87 9.28
C GLY A 167 12.66 -2.02 10.54
N GLY A 168 13.28 -2.38 11.66
CA GLY A 168 12.68 -2.36 12.99
C GLY A 168 12.70 -0.98 13.66
N ALA A 169 12.42 -0.93 14.97
CA ALA A 169 12.29 0.29 15.76
C ALA A 169 13.52 1.24 15.76
N GLU A 170 14.69 0.75 15.32
CA GLU A 170 15.95 1.51 15.31
C GLU A 170 16.27 2.13 13.94
N HIS A 171 15.46 1.88 12.91
CA HIS A 171 15.70 2.40 11.57
C HIS A 171 14.96 3.71 11.34
N HIS A 172 15.65 4.83 11.58
CA HIS A 172 15.27 6.13 11.04
C HIS A 172 16.02 6.37 9.73
N HIS A 173 15.30 6.57 8.63
CA HIS A 173 15.89 7.08 7.40
C HIS A 173 15.84 8.61 7.46
N GLY A 174 16.84 9.18 8.14
CA GLY A 174 17.04 10.63 8.23
C GLY A 174 17.60 11.23 6.95
#